data_AF-A0A3S4II41-F1
#
_entry.id   AF-A0A3S4II41-F1
#
_cell.length_a   1.000
_cell.length_b   1.000
_cell.length_c   1.000
_cell.angle_alpha   90.00
_cell.angle_beta   90.00
_cell.angle_gamma   90.00
#
_symmetry.space_group_name_H-M   'P 1'
#
loop_
_entity.id
_entity.type
_entity.pdbx_description
1 polymer ?
#
loop_
_entity_poly.entity_id
_entity_poly.type
_entity_poly.pdbx_seq_one_letter_code
_entity_poly.pdbx_strand_id
1 'polypeptide(L)' 'MYGNCILKQELGNLSYADLNEYPKTLERLKLSELDFDTVIAGHLDALHGPELIDHYQRLLKRQASDAAAERS' A
#
# COMPACT_ATOMS: atom_id res chain seq x y z
N MET A 1 -14.40 -1.42 -0.88
CA MET A 1 -13.65 -0.21 -0.48
C MET A 1 -12.95 0.40 -1.70
N TYR A 2 -12.93 1.72 -1.87
CA TYR A 2 -12.20 2.39 -2.95
C TYR A 2 -10.80 2.81 -2.48
N GLY A 3 -9.76 2.28 -3.13
CA GLY A 3 -8.35 2.40 -2.73
C GLY A 3 -7.62 3.65 -3.26
N ASN A 4 -8.29 4.45 -4.11
CA ASN A 4 -7.72 5.67 -4.70
C ASN A 4 -6.30 5.44 -5.29
N CYS A 5 -5.41 6.43 -5.26
CA CYS A 5 -4.00 6.27 -5.65
C CYS A 5 -3.13 5.52 -4.62
N ILE A 6 -3.73 5.12 -3.48
CA ILE A 6 -3.03 4.55 -2.33
C ILE A 6 -2.79 3.05 -2.52
N LEU A 7 -3.83 2.30 -2.89
CA LEU A 7 -3.76 0.86 -3.08
C LEU A 7 -3.74 0.50 -4.57
N LYS A 8 -2.73 -0.26 -4.98
CA LYS A 8 -2.46 -0.70 -6.37
C LYS A 8 -1.42 -1.82 -6.37
N GLN A 9 -1.23 -2.53 -7.48
CA GLN A 9 -0.35 -3.70 -7.56
C GLN A 9 1.15 -3.36 -7.43
N GLU A 10 1.55 -2.13 -7.75
CA GLU A 10 2.95 -1.67 -7.77
C GLU A 10 3.10 -0.35 -7.00
N LEU A 11 4.30 -0.01 -6.51
CA LEU A 11 4.53 1.22 -5.73
C LEU A 11 4.14 2.51 -6.49
N GLY A 12 4.34 2.53 -7.80
CA GLY A 12 4.11 3.71 -8.62
C GLY A 12 4.90 4.92 -8.13
N ASN A 13 4.31 6.11 -8.22
CA ASN A 13 4.98 7.34 -7.81
C ASN A 13 4.98 7.54 -6.28
N LEU A 14 6.17 7.64 -5.68
CA LEU A 14 6.39 7.92 -4.26
C LEU A 14 6.90 9.35 -3.98
N SER A 15 7.05 10.21 -5.00
CA SER A 15 7.67 11.54 -4.85
C SER A 15 6.95 12.47 -3.86
N TYR A 16 5.66 12.24 -3.64
CA TYR A 16 4.83 13.00 -2.70
C TYR A 16 4.35 12.17 -1.51
N ALA A 17 4.84 10.92 -1.40
CA ALA A 17 4.42 10.00 -0.35
C ALA A 17 5.24 10.22 0.92
N ASP A 18 4.56 10.24 2.07
CA ASP A 18 5.24 10.13 3.36
C ASP A 18 5.49 8.65 3.66
N LEU A 19 6.72 8.19 3.41
CA LEU A 19 7.11 6.79 3.59
C LEU A 19 7.14 6.34 5.06
N ASN A 20 7.18 7.27 6.02
CA ASN A 20 7.13 6.93 7.44
C ASN A 20 5.69 6.73 7.92
N GLU A 21 4.74 7.50 7.39
CA GLU A 21 3.32 7.44 7.77
C GLU A 21 2.49 6.47 6.91
N TYR A 22 2.95 6.15 5.69
CA TYR A 22 2.24 5.24 4.79
C TYR A 22 1.94 3.88 5.43
N PRO A 23 2.93 3.16 6.00
CA PRO A 23 2.67 1.83 6.57
C PRO A 23 1.70 1.89 7.76
N LYS A 24 1.79 2.95 8.58
CA LYS A 24 0.91 3.18 9.74
C LYS A 24 -0.53 3.44 9.31
N THR A 25 -0.73 4.16 8.20
CA THR A 25 -2.06 4.41 7.63
C THR A 25 -2.72 3.11 7.18
N LEU A 26 -1.96 2.23 6.52
CA LEU A 26 -2.45 0.91 6.11
C LEU A 26 -2.73 -0.01 7.31
N GLU A 27 -1.92 0.07 8.37
CA GLU A 27 -2.18 -0.67 9.60
C GLU A 27 -3.47 -0.21 10.30
N ARG A 28 -3.69 1.11 10.41
CA ARG A 28 -4.95 1.66 10.94
C ARG A 28 -6.15 1.21 10.12
N LEU A 29 -6.02 1.16 8.80
CA LEU A 29 -7.08 0.66 7.91
C LEU A 29 -7.42 -0.80 8.22
N LYS A 30 -6.43 -1.66 8.44
CA LYS A 30 -6.66 -3.06 8.85
C LYS A 30 -7.32 -3.17 10.23
N LEU A 31 -6.87 -2.37 11.20
CA LEU A 31 -7.41 -2.35 12.56
C LEU A 31 -8.81 -1.74 12.64
N SER A 32 -9.27 -1.06 11.59
CA SER A 32 -10.63 -0.50 11.55
C SER A 32 -11.71 -1.56 11.32
N GLU A 33 -11.33 -2.83 11.07
CA GLU A 33 -12.24 -3.98 10.90
C GLU A 33 -13.43 -3.68 9.98
N LEU A 34 -13.17 -2.90 8.92
CA LEU A 34 -14.20 -2.57 7.94
C LEU A 34 -14.56 -3.84 7.16
N ASP A 35 -15.86 -4.11 7.07
CA ASP A 35 -16.37 -5.25 6.30
C ASP A 35 -16.34 -4.92 4.80
N PHE A 36 -15.38 -5.49 4.08
CA PHE A 36 -15.29 -5.40 2.61
C PHE A 36 -14.60 -6.62 2.01
N ASP A 37 -15.17 -7.15 0.94
CA ASP A 37 -14.59 -8.26 0.17
C ASP A 37 -13.75 -7.79 -1.02
N THR A 38 -13.89 -6.52 -1.41
CA THR A 38 -13.26 -6.01 -2.63
C THR A 38 -12.65 -4.63 -2.39
N VAL A 39 -11.42 -4.47 -2.87
CA VAL A 39 -10.70 -3.21 -2.98
C VAL A 39 -10.66 -2.81 -4.45
N ILE A 40 -11.15 -1.61 -4.75
CA ILE A 40 -11.06 -1.01 -6.08
C ILE A 40 -9.80 -0.14 -6.14
N ALA A 41 -8.74 -0.61 -6.80
CA ALA A 41 -7.51 0.15 -6.99
C ALA A 41 -7.73 1.31 -7.97
N GLY A 42 -7.12 2.47 -7.69
CA GLY A 42 -7.23 3.65 -8.57
C GLY A 42 -6.30 3.62 -9.78
N HIS A 43 -5.44 2.60 -9.89
CA HIS A 43 -4.50 2.40 -11.00
C HIS A 43 -4.32 0.91 -11.30
N LEU A 44 -3.96 0.60 -12.55
CA LEU A 44 -3.77 -0.76 -13.08
C LEU A 44 -5.09 -1.56 -13.07
N ASP A 45 -5.02 -2.86 -12.77
CA ASP A 45 -6.20 -3.69 -12.60
C ASP A 45 -7.05 -3.15 -11.45
N ALA A 46 -8.34 -2.96 -11.67
CA ALA A 46 -9.19 -2.29 -10.70
C ALA A 46 -9.61 -3.20 -9.53
N LEU A 47 -9.91 -4.48 -9.77
CA LEU A 47 -10.57 -5.34 -8.78
C LEU A 47 -9.56 -6.25 -8.05
N HIS A 48 -9.50 -6.12 -6.73
CA HIS A 48 -8.67 -6.95 -5.85
C HIS A 48 -9.45 -7.33 -4.60
N GLY A 49 -9.01 -8.37 -3.88
CA GLY A 49 -9.48 -8.63 -2.53
C GLY A 49 -8.74 -7.80 -1.47
N PRO A 50 -9.08 -7.98 -0.19
CA PRO A 50 -8.46 -7.27 0.94
C PRO A 50 -6.94 -7.50 1.07
N GLU A 51 -6.43 -8.60 0.52
CA GLU A 51 -5.02 -8.96 0.48
C GLU A 51 -4.14 -7.91 -0.22
N LEU A 52 -4.72 -7.02 -1.03
CA LEU A 52 -4.01 -5.92 -1.65
C LEU A 52 -3.35 -4.98 -0.62
N ILE A 53 -3.97 -4.80 0.55
CA ILE A 53 -3.41 -3.97 1.63
C ILE A 53 -2.10 -4.57 2.13
N ASP A 54 -2.09 -5.88 2.40
CA ASP A 54 -0.90 -6.60 2.86
C ASP A 54 0.17 -6.66 1.78
N HIS A 55 -0.24 -6.83 0.52
CA HIS A 55 0.67 -6.76 -0.62
C HIS A 55 1.39 -5.42 -0.69
N TYR A 56 0.65 -4.31 -0.61
CA TYR A 56 1.25 -2.99 -0.68
C TYR A 56 2.17 -2.69 0.52
N GLN A 57 1.82 -3.16 1.72
CA GLN A 57 2.70 -3.07 2.89
C GLN A 57 4.03 -3.81 2.67
N ARG A 58 4.02 -4.98 2.03
CA ARG A 58 5.26 -5.70 1.70
C ARG A 58 6.11 -4.94 0.69
N LEU A 59 5.50 -4.31 -0.32
CA LEU A 59 6.22 -3.47 -1.28
C LEU A 59 6.93 -2.30 -0.60
N LEU A 60 6.24 -1.59 0.30
CA LEU A 60 6.82 -0.47 1.06
C LEU A 60 8.00 -0.94 1.94
N LYS A 61 7.86 -2.07 2.62
CA LYS A 61 8.95 -2.64 3.44
C LYS A 61 10.17 -2.98 2.59
N ARG A 62 9.97 -3.63 1.44
CA ARG A 62 11.05 -3.98 0.52
C ARG A 62 11.78 -2.72 0.01
N GLN A 63 11.04 -1.70 -0.43
CA GLN A 63 11.64 -0.44 -0.86
C GLN A 63 12.46 0.22 0.24
N ALA A 64 11.99 0.20 1.48
CA ALA A 64 12.74 0.75 2.61
C ALA A 64 14.04 -0.04 2.87
N SER A 65 14.00 -1.37 2.75
CA SER A 65 15.20 -2.22 2.85
C SER A 65 16.20 -1.95 1.71
N ASP A 66 15.72 -1.87 0.47
CA ASP A 66 16.55 -1.61 -0.71
C ASP A 66 17.22 -0.22 -0.59
N ALA A 67 16.46 0.80 -0.19
CA ALA A 67 16.99 2.16 0.02
C ALA A 67 18.01 2.25 1.18
N ALA A 68 17.93 1.38 2.19
CA ALA A 68 18.91 1.31 3.26
C ALA A 68 20.21 0.61 2.81
N ALA A 69 20.09 -0.42 1.98
CA ALA A 69 21.23 -1.14 1.41
C ALA A 69 22.05 -0.26 0.45
N GLU A 70 21.42 0.58 -0.35
CA GLU A 70 22.10 1.52 -1.26
C GLU A 70 22.86 2.66 -0.54
N ARG A 71 22.55 2.90 0.74
CA ARG A 71 23.18 3.96 1.56
C ARG A 71 24.31 3.45 2.45
N SER A 72 24.57 2.13 2.44
CA SER A 72 25.62 1.46 3.22
C SER A 72 26.87 1.23 2.39
#